data_AF-A0A3C0WDF0-F1
#
_entry.id   AF-A0A3C0WDF0-F1
#
_cell.length_a   1.000
_cell.length_b   1.000
_cell.length_c   1.000
_cell.angle_alpha   90.00
_cell.angle_beta   90.00
_cell.angle_gamma   90.00
#
_symmetry.space_group_name_H-M   'P 1'
#
loop_
_entity.id
_entity.type
_entity.pdbx_description
1 polymer ?
#
loop_
_entity_poly.entity_id
_entity_poly.type
_entity_poly.pdbx_seq_one_letter_code
_entity_poly.pdbx_strand_id
1 'polypeptide(L)'
;ECTPFRISRNADMAVRDDLAADLMHEMEEMLDARKMSECVRLEVDASVSQQMLKMLKDVFKVDDSFVYPCNGPLDLKSFFEIAGSQGFDDLKYDTWAPTNCPSVDLTESMFTQIAANDVLLVHPFDSFDPVVRLIEEASDDPNVLAIKQTLYRTSRSSPIVAALARAASRSKNVTVIVELKARFDEANNIEGARFLEQSGVHVVYGVRGFKTHAKCCIIVRREPQGVRRYMHFGTGNYNESTAKLYTDVSLMTANEQLGLDATTFFNSVTGFTQPRTLEALDVAPMGIRSRVLKLIEFETKRAAAGKRGTIAAKMNSLVDPKIIKALYKASQAGVKVTLNIRGICCLTPGVPGLSENIRVISIIDRFLEHSRIIYAYHGGDEVVYISSADWMPRNLDRRIELLVPVTDSECRQKLINTLNTCLADNVKAKVLQADGSYALISTDDKALRSQAVLQKSAEDLVKHAKNYQATTYEAHRGK
;
A
#
# COMPACT_ATOMS: atom_id res chain seq x y z
N GLU A 1 -29.97 17.23 -33.84
CA GLU A 1 -29.97 16.25 -32.72
C GLU A 1 -28.83 16.60 -31.79
N CYS A 2 -29.01 16.41 -30.49
CA CYS A 2 -27.96 16.55 -29.47
C CYS A 2 -27.97 15.27 -28.63
N THR A 3 -26.82 14.64 -28.44
CA THR A 3 -26.68 13.41 -27.64
C THR A 3 -25.36 13.45 -26.86
N PRO A 4 -25.36 13.08 -25.57
CA PRO A 4 -24.11 12.92 -24.84
C PRO A 4 -23.41 11.63 -25.27
N PHE A 5 -22.08 11.67 -25.35
CA PHE A 5 -21.23 10.50 -25.60
C PHE A 5 -19.94 10.60 -24.80
N ARG A 6 -19.30 9.45 -24.56
CA ARG A 6 -17.99 9.35 -23.91
C ARG A 6 -17.14 8.32 -24.62
N ILE A 7 -15.88 8.65 -24.84
CA ILE A 7 -14.89 7.72 -25.35
C ILE A 7 -13.93 7.28 -24.24
N SER A 8 -13.52 6.02 -24.27
CA SER A 8 -12.36 5.52 -23.53
C SER A 8 -11.33 5.04 -24.54
N ARG A 9 -10.09 5.48 -24.39
CA ARG A 9 -8.98 5.09 -25.26
C ARG A 9 -8.00 4.20 -24.50
N ASN A 10 -7.29 3.36 -25.23
CA ASN A 10 -6.29 2.49 -24.63
C ASN A 10 -5.10 3.32 -24.10
N ALA A 11 -4.75 3.14 -22.83
CA ALA A 11 -3.60 3.80 -22.23
C ALA A 11 -2.30 2.97 -22.34
N ASP A 12 -2.38 1.68 -22.71
CA ASP A 12 -1.21 0.83 -22.93
C ASP A 12 -0.68 1.04 -24.36
N MET A 13 0.07 2.12 -24.55
CA MET A 13 1.08 2.15 -25.61
C MET A 13 2.36 1.57 -25.03
N ALA A 14 2.88 0.49 -25.61
CA ALA A 14 4.16 -0.07 -25.21
C ALA A 14 5.27 0.90 -25.61
N VAL A 15 6.03 1.41 -24.64
CA VAL A 15 7.33 2.04 -24.92
C VAL A 15 8.17 0.97 -25.61
N ARG A 16 8.64 1.23 -26.83
CA ARG A 16 9.68 0.40 -27.43
C ARG A 16 10.90 0.60 -26.55
N ASP A 17 11.21 -0.37 -25.68
CA ASP A 17 12.39 -0.37 -24.79
C ASP A 17 13.73 -0.44 -25.57
N ASP A 18 13.71 -0.13 -26.88
CA ASP A 18 14.79 -0.28 -27.83
C ASP A 18 15.16 1.10 -28.40
N LEU A 19 16.19 1.73 -27.79
CA LEU A 19 17.12 2.73 -28.37
C LEU A 19 17.11 4.21 -27.91
N ALA A 20 16.41 4.67 -26.85
CA ALA A 20 16.65 6.04 -26.35
C ALA A 20 17.57 6.12 -25.13
N ALA A 21 18.46 7.12 -25.16
CA ALA A 21 19.33 7.50 -24.05
C ALA A 21 18.60 8.32 -22.95
N ASP A 22 17.34 8.71 -23.15
CA ASP A 22 16.57 9.56 -22.23
C ASP A 22 15.11 9.08 -22.08
N LEU A 23 14.87 8.30 -21.02
CA LEU A 23 13.55 7.80 -20.63
C LEU A 23 12.55 8.92 -20.33
N MET A 24 13.01 10.09 -19.88
CA MET A 24 12.12 11.20 -19.54
C MET A 24 11.50 11.79 -20.82
N HIS A 25 12.32 11.98 -21.86
CA HIS A 25 11.86 12.53 -23.13
C HIS A 25 10.85 11.61 -23.84
N GLU A 26 11.10 10.30 -23.89
CA GLU A 26 10.15 9.33 -24.46
C GLU A 26 8.79 9.33 -23.74
N MET A 27 8.80 9.57 -22.43
CA MET A 27 7.57 9.62 -21.64
C MET A 27 6.74 10.87 -21.93
N GLU A 28 7.36 12.01 -22.22
CA GLU A 28 6.67 13.21 -22.68
C GLU A 28 6.01 12.98 -24.05
N GLU A 29 6.75 12.41 -25.02
CA GLU A 29 6.20 12.08 -26.34
C GLU A 29 5.04 11.07 -26.26
N MET A 30 5.15 10.09 -25.36
CA MET A 30 4.08 9.13 -25.08
C MET A 30 2.80 9.79 -24.56
N LEU A 31 2.91 10.79 -23.68
CA LEU A 31 1.74 11.48 -23.12
C LEU A 31 0.94 12.18 -24.21
N ASP A 32 1.61 12.76 -25.20
CA ASP A 32 0.97 13.37 -26.35
C ASP A 32 0.41 12.34 -27.33
N ALA A 33 1.15 11.26 -27.59
CA ALA A 33 0.67 10.18 -28.46
C ALA A 33 -0.53 9.42 -27.86
N ARG A 34 -0.66 9.33 -26.54
CA ARG A 34 -1.86 8.78 -25.86
C ARG A 34 -3.14 9.53 -26.21
N LYS A 35 -3.09 10.85 -26.42
CA LYS A 35 -4.26 11.63 -26.86
C LYS A 35 -4.79 11.17 -28.22
N MET A 36 -3.94 10.52 -29.01
CA MET A 36 -4.23 10.01 -30.35
C MET A 36 -4.49 8.50 -30.41
N SER A 37 -4.44 7.79 -29.27
CA SER A 37 -4.61 6.32 -29.21
C SER A 37 -6.00 5.83 -29.62
N GLU A 38 -6.13 4.58 -30.05
CA GLU A 38 -7.40 4.03 -30.51
C GLU A 38 -8.50 4.06 -29.43
N CYS A 39 -9.72 4.35 -29.86
CA CYS A 39 -10.90 4.30 -29.02
C CYS A 39 -11.31 2.83 -28.82
N VAL A 40 -11.32 2.39 -27.56
CA VAL A 40 -11.67 1.01 -27.17
C VAL A 40 -13.05 0.90 -26.54
N ARG A 41 -13.71 2.04 -26.32
CA ARG A 41 -15.07 2.09 -25.81
C ARG A 41 -15.74 3.39 -26.19
N LEU A 42 -16.90 3.31 -26.83
CA LEU A 42 -17.79 4.42 -27.09
C LEU A 42 -19.08 4.21 -26.28
N GLU A 43 -19.25 4.98 -25.21
CA GLU A 43 -20.50 5.05 -24.45
C GLU A 43 -21.37 6.16 -25.05
N VAL A 44 -22.62 5.87 -25.36
CA VAL A 44 -23.58 6.82 -25.96
C VAL A 44 -24.91 6.71 -25.25
N ASP A 45 -25.68 7.79 -25.24
CA ASP A 45 -27.07 7.71 -24.77
C ASP A 45 -27.87 6.72 -25.61
N ALA A 46 -28.69 5.89 -24.97
CA ALA A 46 -29.48 4.86 -25.65
C ALA A 46 -30.50 5.43 -26.65
N SER A 47 -30.87 6.71 -26.54
CA SER A 47 -31.77 7.42 -27.47
C SER A 47 -31.07 7.99 -28.71
N VAL A 48 -29.76 7.77 -28.87
CA VAL A 48 -28.99 8.24 -30.03
C VAL A 48 -29.58 7.76 -31.36
N SER A 49 -29.70 8.64 -32.35
CA SER A 49 -30.14 8.26 -33.68
C SER A 49 -29.09 7.41 -34.38
N GLN A 50 -29.55 6.54 -35.29
CA GLN A 50 -28.67 5.72 -36.12
C GLN A 50 -27.71 6.55 -36.98
N GLN A 51 -28.14 7.75 -37.41
CA GLN A 51 -27.31 8.64 -38.20
C GLN A 51 -26.18 9.24 -37.36
N MET A 52 -26.49 9.71 -36.15
CA MET A 52 -25.48 10.24 -35.22
C MET A 52 -24.52 9.15 -34.75
N LEU A 53 -25.04 7.95 -34.42
CA LEU A 53 -24.21 6.83 -34.02
C LEU A 53 -23.23 6.42 -35.14
N LYS A 54 -23.69 6.35 -36.39
CA LYS A 54 -22.83 6.08 -37.54
C LYS A 54 -21.73 7.14 -37.68
N MET A 55 -22.08 8.42 -37.56
CA MET A 55 -21.10 9.51 -37.58
C MET A 55 -20.05 9.35 -36.47
N LEU A 56 -20.46 9.10 -35.23
CA LEU A 56 -19.54 8.93 -34.10
C LEU A 56 -18.61 7.72 -34.30
N LYS A 57 -19.14 6.60 -34.81
CA LYS A 57 -18.34 5.42 -35.15
C LYS A 57 -17.31 5.73 -36.23
N ASP A 58 -17.70 6.44 -37.28
CA ASP A 58 -16.81 6.80 -38.40
C ASP A 58 -15.70 7.77 -37.92
N VAL A 59 -16.04 8.76 -37.08
CA VAL A 59 -15.09 9.74 -36.53
C VAL A 59 -14.09 9.10 -35.58
N PHE A 60 -14.55 8.24 -34.66
CA PHE A 60 -13.69 7.62 -33.66
C PHE A 60 -13.11 6.27 -34.10
N LYS A 61 -13.49 5.79 -35.28
CA LYS A 61 -13.09 4.50 -35.86
C LYS A 61 -13.37 3.34 -34.91
N VAL A 62 -14.62 3.24 -34.46
CA VAL A 62 -15.07 2.26 -33.45
C VAL A 62 -16.04 1.26 -34.05
N ASP A 63 -15.76 -0.03 -33.87
CA ASP A 63 -16.66 -1.12 -34.25
C ASP A 63 -17.83 -1.26 -33.28
N ASP A 64 -18.94 -1.87 -33.75
CA ASP A 64 -20.16 -2.05 -32.96
C ASP A 64 -19.93 -2.80 -31.64
N SER A 65 -18.96 -3.71 -31.58
CA SER A 65 -18.62 -4.45 -30.37
C SER A 65 -18.10 -3.58 -29.21
N PHE A 66 -17.65 -2.36 -29.52
CA PHE A 66 -17.12 -1.40 -28.55
C PHE A 66 -18.10 -0.25 -28.27
N VAL A 67 -19.31 -0.31 -28.83
CA VAL A 67 -20.37 0.67 -28.59
C VAL A 67 -21.25 0.19 -27.44
N TYR A 68 -21.45 1.05 -26.44
CA TYR A 68 -22.23 0.78 -25.24
C TYR A 68 -23.35 1.82 -25.13
N PRO A 69 -24.57 1.48 -25.57
CA PRO A 69 -25.74 2.31 -25.31
C PRO A 69 -26.06 2.31 -23.82
N CYS A 70 -26.17 3.50 -23.23
CA CYS A 70 -26.41 3.69 -21.81
C CYS A 70 -27.78 4.32 -21.56
N ASN A 71 -28.57 3.70 -20.70
CA ASN A 71 -29.83 4.26 -20.20
C ASN A 71 -29.55 5.09 -18.94
N GLY A 72 -29.12 6.35 -19.10
CA GLY A 72 -28.83 7.26 -17.99
C GLY A 72 -27.61 8.15 -18.22
N PRO A 73 -27.20 8.93 -17.20
CA PRO A 73 -26.06 9.83 -17.32
C PRO A 73 -24.78 9.07 -17.63
N LEU A 74 -24.03 9.59 -18.60
CA LEU A 74 -22.66 9.16 -18.85
C LEU A 74 -21.73 9.74 -17.77
N ASP A 75 -20.60 9.06 -17.58
CA ASP A 75 -19.58 9.43 -16.58
C ASP A 75 -20.09 9.62 -15.15
N LEU A 76 -20.49 8.52 -14.51
CA LEU A 76 -20.94 8.52 -13.12
C LEU A 76 -19.89 9.05 -12.11
N LYS A 77 -18.64 9.31 -12.52
CA LYS A 77 -17.64 9.94 -11.64
C LYS A 77 -18.04 11.35 -11.25
N SER A 78 -18.79 12.08 -12.08
CA SER A 78 -19.27 13.43 -11.75
C SER A 78 -20.16 13.45 -10.49
N PHE A 79 -20.76 12.33 -10.09
CA PHE A 79 -21.49 12.24 -8.82
C PHE A 79 -20.59 12.44 -7.59
N PHE A 80 -19.27 12.25 -7.68
CA PHE A 80 -18.36 12.57 -6.58
C PHE A 80 -18.31 14.08 -6.30
N GLU A 81 -18.47 14.93 -7.30
CA GLU A 81 -18.55 16.39 -7.10
C GLU A 81 -19.84 16.77 -6.37
N ILE A 82 -20.96 16.15 -6.74
CA ILE A 82 -22.24 16.32 -6.04
C ILE A 82 -22.11 15.86 -4.58
N ALA A 83 -21.59 14.66 -4.35
CA ALA A 83 -21.36 14.13 -3.00
C ALA A 83 -20.39 14.99 -2.16
N GLY A 84 -19.47 15.71 -2.81
CA GLY A 84 -18.54 16.64 -2.19
C GLY A 84 -19.10 18.04 -1.89
N SER A 85 -20.34 18.34 -2.31
CA SER A 85 -20.94 19.68 -2.18
C SER A 85 -21.09 20.11 -0.72
N GLN A 86 -20.87 21.40 -0.44
CA GLN A 86 -21.04 21.97 0.89
C GLN A 86 -22.52 22.12 1.27
N GLY A 87 -22.83 22.17 2.57
CA GLY A 87 -24.19 22.43 3.08
C GLY A 87 -25.08 21.20 3.29
N PHE A 88 -24.57 19.98 3.04
CA PHE A 88 -25.31 18.72 3.16
C PHE A 88 -24.65 17.73 4.12
N ASP A 89 -24.07 18.23 5.21
CA ASP A 89 -23.21 17.41 6.08
C ASP A 89 -24.00 16.30 6.80
N ASP A 90 -25.31 16.50 7.06
CA ASP A 90 -26.21 15.47 7.61
C ASP A 90 -26.41 14.26 6.68
N LEU A 91 -26.10 14.40 5.38
CA LEU A 91 -26.17 13.32 4.38
C LEU A 91 -24.80 12.64 4.15
N LYS A 92 -23.74 13.14 4.79
CA LYS A 92 -22.38 12.63 4.66
C LYS A 92 -22.02 11.73 5.83
N TYR A 93 -20.94 10.98 5.69
CA TYR A 93 -20.36 10.28 6.83
C TYR A 93 -19.82 11.27 7.85
N ASP A 94 -20.05 10.99 9.14
CA ASP A 94 -19.35 11.66 10.23
C ASP A 94 -17.84 11.65 9.98
N THR A 95 -17.17 12.76 10.28
CA THR A 95 -15.72 12.84 10.08
C THR A 95 -15.00 11.98 11.12
N TRP A 96 -14.29 10.95 10.66
CA TRP A 96 -13.34 10.22 11.49
C TRP A 96 -11.97 10.87 11.31
N ALA A 97 -11.58 11.65 12.31
CA ALA A 97 -10.28 12.31 12.30
C ALA A 97 -9.18 11.28 12.62
N PRO A 98 -8.05 11.29 11.88
CA PRO A 98 -6.86 10.55 12.29
C PRO A 98 -6.43 10.97 13.68
N THR A 99 -6.02 10.00 14.50
CA THR A 99 -5.60 10.24 15.88
C THR A 99 -4.08 10.17 16.00
N ASN A 100 -3.51 11.00 16.86
CA ASN A 100 -2.07 10.91 17.14
C ASN A 100 -1.81 9.63 17.93
N CYS A 101 -0.85 8.82 17.46
CA CYS A 101 -0.51 7.58 18.12
C CYS A 101 0.11 7.89 19.50
N PRO A 102 -0.45 7.42 20.63
CA PRO A 102 0.04 7.81 21.96
C PRO A 102 1.47 7.38 22.27
N SER A 103 1.99 6.38 21.55
CA SER A 103 3.39 5.95 21.64
C SER A 103 4.34 6.87 20.87
N VAL A 104 3.84 7.94 20.25
CA VAL A 104 4.62 8.92 19.50
C VAL A 104 4.31 10.32 20.00
N ASP A 105 5.32 10.97 20.59
CA ASP A 105 5.28 12.39 20.90
C ASP A 105 5.96 13.18 19.77
N LEU A 106 5.18 13.96 19.01
CA LEU A 106 5.70 14.78 17.92
C LEU A 106 6.54 15.98 18.39
N THR A 107 6.50 16.30 19.69
CA THR A 107 7.33 17.35 20.31
C THR A 107 8.75 16.86 20.63
N GLU A 108 8.92 15.55 20.78
CA GLU A 108 10.22 14.92 20.96
C GLU A 108 10.86 14.52 19.62
N SER A 109 12.15 14.18 19.65
CA SER A 109 12.85 13.69 18.46
C SER A 109 12.31 12.33 18.04
N MET A 110 11.95 12.19 16.76
CA MET A 110 11.55 10.90 16.20
C MET A 110 12.70 9.90 16.24
N PHE A 111 13.94 10.36 16.07
CA PHE A 111 15.12 9.50 16.15
C PHE A 111 15.31 8.89 17.53
N THR A 112 15.08 9.65 18.60
CA THR A 112 15.16 9.14 19.98
C THR A 112 14.09 8.08 20.23
N GLN A 113 12.85 8.32 19.79
CA GLN A 113 11.73 7.40 19.97
C GLN A 113 11.92 6.10 19.18
N ILE A 114 12.27 6.19 17.89
CA ILE A 114 12.51 5.02 17.02
C ILE A 114 13.78 4.26 17.46
N ALA A 115 14.76 4.96 18.05
CA ALA A 115 15.94 4.31 18.62
C ALA A 115 15.63 3.44 19.83
N ALA A 116 14.60 3.81 20.60
CA ALA A 116 14.17 3.13 21.80
C ALA A 116 13.27 1.93 21.47
N ASN A 117 12.24 2.13 20.65
CA ASN A 117 11.31 1.08 20.23
C ASN A 117 10.85 1.30 18.78
N ASP A 118 10.47 0.20 18.11
CA ASP A 118 9.82 0.28 16.82
C ASP A 118 8.45 0.97 16.96
N VAL A 119 8.02 1.67 15.90
CA VAL A 119 6.73 2.37 15.87
C VAL A 119 5.90 1.84 14.71
N LEU A 120 4.71 1.32 15.01
CA LEU A 120 3.75 0.82 14.02
C LEU A 120 2.48 1.66 14.00
N LEU A 121 2.15 2.21 12.82
CA LEU A 121 0.97 3.04 12.57
C LEU A 121 0.01 2.32 11.62
N VAL A 122 -1.29 2.38 11.90
CA VAL A 122 -2.37 1.85 11.07
C VAL A 122 -3.22 3.02 10.57
N HIS A 123 -3.00 3.42 9.33
CA HIS A 123 -3.73 4.50 8.67
C HIS A 123 -5.10 4.02 8.20
N PRO A 124 -6.10 4.92 8.08
CA PRO A 124 -6.09 6.33 8.44
C PRO A 124 -6.35 6.59 9.94
N PHE A 125 -6.47 5.55 10.76
CA PHE A 125 -6.84 5.67 12.18
C PHE A 125 -5.73 6.34 13.00
N ASP A 126 -4.49 5.94 12.76
CA ASP A 126 -3.29 6.66 13.19
C ASP A 126 -2.92 7.74 12.16
N SER A 127 -2.58 8.95 12.64
CA SER A 127 -2.12 10.06 11.79
C SER A 127 -0.88 9.69 10.99
N PHE A 128 -0.75 10.25 9.78
CA PHE A 128 0.44 10.12 8.94
C PHE A 128 1.56 11.09 9.34
N ASP A 129 1.26 12.06 10.22
CA ASP A 129 2.19 13.12 10.63
C ASP A 129 3.53 12.61 11.17
N PRO A 130 3.62 11.51 11.96
CA PRO A 130 4.92 10.99 12.40
C PRO A 130 5.87 10.63 11.26
N VAL A 131 5.34 10.14 10.13
CA VAL A 131 6.16 9.79 8.95
C VAL A 131 6.67 11.06 8.28
N VAL A 132 5.84 12.08 8.16
CA VAL A 132 6.23 13.40 7.62
C VAL A 132 7.26 14.05 8.54
N ARG A 133 7.00 14.06 9.84
CA ARG A 133 7.87 14.61 10.88
C ARG A 133 9.26 13.98 10.86
N LEU A 134 9.36 12.65 10.74
CA LEU A 134 10.64 11.96 10.64
C LEU A 134 11.47 12.45 9.43
N ILE A 135 10.84 12.62 8.27
CA ILE A 135 11.52 13.07 7.05
C ILE A 135 11.91 14.56 7.16
N GLU A 136 11.05 15.39 7.75
CA GLU A 136 11.36 16.80 8.00
C GLU A 136 12.51 16.97 8.99
N GLU A 137 12.47 16.26 10.13
CA GLU A 137 13.54 16.25 11.12
C GLU A 137 14.85 15.77 10.50
N ALA A 138 14.81 14.71 9.68
CA ALA A 138 15.97 14.22 8.95
C ALA A 138 16.55 15.25 7.97
N SER A 139 15.70 16.10 7.41
CA SER A 139 16.13 17.12 6.45
C SER A 139 16.87 18.26 7.14
N ASP A 140 16.53 18.58 8.38
CA ASP A 140 17.11 19.70 9.14
C ASP A 140 18.26 19.27 10.07
N ASP A 141 18.29 18.04 10.58
CA ASP A 141 19.32 17.56 11.52
C ASP A 141 20.73 17.57 10.90
N PRO A 142 21.73 18.27 11.50
CA PRO A 142 23.10 18.31 10.98
C PRO A 142 23.85 16.96 11.05
N ASN A 143 23.39 16.02 11.87
CA ASN A 143 24.00 14.70 12.01
C ASN A 143 23.52 13.70 10.95
N VAL A 144 22.46 14.02 10.19
CA VAL A 144 22.01 13.17 9.10
C VAL A 144 22.95 13.31 7.91
N LEU A 145 23.50 12.17 7.49
CA LEU A 145 24.48 12.05 6.42
C LEU A 145 23.80 11.80 5.07
N ALA A 146 22.77 10.96 5.06
CA ALA A 146 22.08 10.57 3.83
C ALA A 146 20.60 10.24 4.06
N ILE A 147 19.78 10.48 3.04
CA ILE A 147 18.38 10.07 2.96
C ILE A 147 18.17 9.33 1.65
N LYS A 148 17.67 8.10 1.72
CA LYS A 148 17.33 7.28 0.55
C LYS A 148 15.85 6.96 0.56
N GLN A 149 15.09 7.31 -0.47
CA GLN A 149 13.64 7.12 -0.46
C GLN A 149 13.07 6.68 -1.82
N THR A 150 12.07 5.80 -1.80
CA THR A 150 11.27 5.44 -2.98
C THR A 150 10.04 6.34 -3.08
N LEU A 151 9.83 6.99 -4.23
CA LEU A 151 8.64 7.80 -4.53
C LEU A 151 7.89 7.23 -5.74
N TYR A 152 6.66 6.75 -5.50
CA TYR A 152 5.78 6.24 -6.55
C TYR A 152 4.93 7.34 -7.21
N ARG A 153 4.69 8.43 -6.47
CA ARG A 153 3.95 9.62 -6.89
C ARG A 153 4.61 10.85 -6.30
N THR A 154 5.01 11.81 -7.12
CA THR A 154 5.58 13.08 -6.66
C THR A 154 4.69 14.21 -7.15
N SER A 155 4.16 15.00 -6.22
CA SER A 155 3.65 16.33 -6.53
C SER A 155 4.59 17.37 -5.94
N ARG A 156 4.77 18.50 -6.62
CA ARG A 156 5.57 19.63 -6.11
C ARG A 156 5.03 20.17 -4.78
N SER A 157 3.73 20.02 -4.54
CA SER A 157 3.05 20.41 -3.30
C SER A 157 3.28 19.43 -2.13
N SER A 158 3.97 18.31 -2.35
CA SER A 158 4.19 17.32 -1.30
C SER A 158 5.20 17.83 -0.25
N PRO A 159 4.85 17.83 1.06
CA PRO A 159 5.77 18.19 2.14
C PRO A 159 7.04 17.32 2.12
N ILE A 160 6.91 16.05 1.74
CA ILE A 160 8.02 15.10 1.65
C ILE A 160 9.00 15.49 0.53
N VAL A 161 8.48 15.85 -0.66
CA VAL A 161 9.32 16.30 -1.78
C VAL A 161 10.06 17.59 -1.40
N ALA A 162 9.37 18.53 -0.74
CA ALA A 162 9.98 19.75 -0.24
C ALA A 162 11.06 19.47 0.82
N ALA A 163 10.83 18.54 1.74
CA ALA A 163 11.79 18.14 2.76
C ALA A 163 13.06 17.55 2.14
N LEU A 164 12.91 16.60 1.20
CA LEU A 164 14.04 16.00 0.49
C LEU A 164 14.88 17.02 -0.30
N ALA A 165 14.23 17.99 -0.96
CA ALA A 165 14.92 19.08 -1.63
C ALA A 165 15.71 19.97 -0.63
N ARG A 166 15.12 20.28 0.54
CA ARG A 166 15.82 21.00 1.63
C ARG A 166 17.00 20.21 2.19
N ALA A 167 16.88 18.89 2.32
CA ALA A 167 17.96 18.04 2.80
C ALA A 167 19.17 18.11 1.85
N ALA A 168 18.92 18.04 0.53
CA ALA A 168 19.96 18.13 -0.48
C ALA A 168 20.64 19.51 -0.50
N SER A 169 19.87 20.60 -0.39
CA SER A 169 20.44 21.96 -0.31
C SER A 169 21.30 22.18 0.95
N ARG A 170 21.07 21.41 2.01
CA ARG A 170 21.91 21.35 3.22
C ARG A 170 23.07 20.35 3.10
N SER A 171 23.48 19.98 1.88
CA SER A 171 24.61 19.09 1.58
C SER A 171 24.50 17.67 2.13
N LYS A 172 23.29 17.19 2.42
CA LYS A 172 23.05 15.78 2.74
C LYS A 172 23.01 14.96 1.45
N ASN A 173 23.48 13.72 1.49
CA ASN A 173 23.35 12.83 0.33
C ASN A 173 21.91 12.33 0.21
N VAL A 174 21.13 12.92 -0.70
CA VAL A 174 19.74 12.51 -0.92
C VAL A 174 19.65 11.71 -2.21
N THR A 175 19.17 10.48 -2.13
CA THR A 175 18.89 9.64 -3.30
C THR A 175 17.43 9.25 -3.34
N VAL A 176 16.77 9.47 -4.47
CA VAL A 176 15.35 9.15 -4.64
C VAL A 176 15.14 8.24 -5.84
N ILE A 177 14.42 7.15 -5.65
CA ILE A 177 13.95 6.32 -6.76
C ILE A 177 12.55 6.78 -7.16
N VAL A 178 12.39 7.26 -8.39
CA VAL A 178 11.10 7.70 -8.93
C VAL A 178 10.59 6.70 -9.96
N GLU A 179 9.35 6.25 -9.79
CA GLU A 179 8.65 5.46 -10.82
C GLU A 179 7.96 6.40 -11.81
N LEU A 180 8.59 6.63 -12.96
CA LEU A 180 7.98 7.48 -13.99
C LEU A 180 6.79 6.79 -14.67
N LYS A 181 6.77 5.44 -14.82
CA LYS A 181 5.68 4.69 -15.49
C LYS A 181 4.44 4.51 -14.60
N ALA A 182 4.23 5.39 -13.61
CA ALA A 182 3.04 5.45 -12.79
C ALA A 182 1.86 5.99 -13.61
N ARG A 183 0.87 5.13 -13.88
CA ARG A 183 -0.26 5.46 -14.78
C ARG A 183 -1.06 6.66 -14.25
N PHE A 184 -1.29 7.63 -15.13
CA PHE A 184 -2.09 8.85 -14.93
C PHE A 184 -1.47 9.93 -14.04
N ASP A 185 -0.26 9.70 -13.52
CA ASP A 185 0.49 10.66 -12.71
C ASP A 185 1.82 11.06 -13.38
N GLU A 186 2.06 10.64 -14.63
CA GLU A 186 3.37 10.75 -15.28
C GLU A 186 3.87 12.20 -15.38
N ALA A 187 3.01 13.14 -15.77
CA ALA A 187 3.38 14.56 -15.89
C ALA A 187 3.81 15.17 -14.55
N ASN A 188 3.06 14.90 -13.48
CA ASN A 188 3.40 15.35 -12.12
C ASN A 188 4.70 14.69 -11.64
N ASN A 189 4.90 13.41 -11.97
CA ASN A 189 6.11 12.68 -11.62
C ASN A 189 7.35 13.26 -12.32
N ILE A 190 7.23 13.66 -13.60
CA ILE A 190 8.31 14.31 -14.35
C ILE A 190 8.64 15.68 -13.75
N GLU A 191 7.64 16.52 -13.48
CA GLU A 191 7.87 17.84 -12.86
C GLU A 191 8.51 17.72 -11.47
N GLY A 192 8.00 16.81 -10.64
CA GLY A 192 8.54 16.54 -9.31
C GLY A 192 9.98 16.01 -9.35
N ALA A 193 10.30 15.12 -10.30
CA ALA A 193 11.65 14.62 -10.50
C ALA A 193 12.62 15.73 -10.91
N ARG A 194 12.25 16.57 -11.89
CA ARG A 194 13.06 17.73 -12.31
C ARG A 194 13.33 18.70 -11.16
N PHE A 195 12.32 18.98 -10.33
CA PHE A 195 12.47 19.83 -9.16
C PHE A 195 13.47 19.26 -8.14
N LEU A 196 13.43 17.94 -7.90
CA LEU A 196 14.38 17.25 -7.02
C LEU A 196 15.81 17.30 -7.59
N GLU A 197 16.00 17.02 -8.87
CA GLU A 197 17.30 17.09 -9.55
C GLU A 197 17.91 18.49 -9.46
N GLN A 198 17.12 19.53 -9.77
CA GLN A 198 17.55 20.93 -9.66
C GLN A 198 17.93 21.34 -8.22
N SER A 199 17.38 20.64 -7.23
CA SER A 199 17.69 20.86 -5.80
C SER A 199 18.91 20.07 -5.31
N GLY A 200 19.59 19.32 -6.20
CA GLY A 200 20.78 18.54 -5.86
C GLY A 200 20.50 17.11 -5.38
N VAL A 201 19.26 16.63 -5.50
CA VAL A 201 18.90 15.24 -5.18
C VAL A 201 19.36 14.31 -6.31
N HIS A 202 19.97 13.18 -5.96
CA HIS A 202 20.27 12.14 -6.93
C HIS A 202 19.01 11.33 -7.26
N VAL A 203 18.36 11.67 -8.38
CA VAL A 203 17.16 10.98 -8.84
C VAL A 203 17.54 9.79 -9.70
N VAL A 204 16.97 8.62 -9.37
CA VAL A 204 17.15 7.37 -10.11
C VAL A 204 15.81 6.91 -10.66
N TYR A 205 15.75 6.66 -11.96
CA TYR A 205 14.53 6.31 -12.68
C TYR A 205 14.34 4.79 -12.76
N GLY A 206 13.69 4.24 -11.73
CA GLY A 206 13.32 2.82 -11.67
C GLY A 206 14.48 1.84 -11.98
N VAL A 207 14.13 0.59 -12.26
CA VAL A 207 15.06 -0.42 -12.82
C VAL A 207 14.51 -0.85 -14.17
N ARG A 208 15.37 -0.95 -15.19
CA ARG A 208 14.94 -1.35 -16.53
C ARG A 208 14.16 -2.68 -16.47
N GLY A 209 12.97 -2.69 -17.06
CA GLY A 209 12.09 -3.85 -17.11
C GLY A 209 11.23 -4.10 -15.86
N PHE A 210 11.42 -3.35 -14.76
CA PHE A 210 10.65 -3.52 -13.52
C PHE A 210 10.01 -2.22 -13.05
N LYS A 211 8.83 -2.32 -12.44
CA LYS A 211 8.21 -1.17 -11.76
C LYS A 211 8.54 -1.19 -10.27
N THR A 212 9.03 -0.06 -9.74
CA THR A 212 9.33 0.07 -8.31
C THR A 212 8.07 0.45 -7.55
N HIS A 213 7.63 -0.43 -6.65
CA HIS A 213 6.42 -0.25 -5.86
C HIS A 213 6.63 -0.52 -4.36
N ALA A 214 7.84 -0.89 -3.95
CA ALA A 214 8.29 -0.83 -2.56
C ALA A 214 8.16 0.60 -2.01
N LYS A 215 7.78 0.73 -0.72
CA LYS A 215 7.79 2.00 0.01
C LYS A 215 8.75 1.91 1.16
N CYS A 216 9.92 2.47 0.93
CA CYS A 216 11.04 2.46 1.85
C CYS A 216 11.68 3.85 1.92
N CYS A 217 11.98 4.29 3.14
CA CYS A 217 12.85 5.43 3.40
C CYS A 217 13.93 4.97 4.37
N ILE A 218 15.18 5.38 4.12
CA ILE A 218 16.35 5.07 4.93
C ILE A 218 17.04 6.39 5.25
N ILE A 219 17.17 6.70 6.52
CA ILE A 219 17.89 7.87 7.02
C ILE A 219 19.14 7.36 7.72
N VAL A 220 20.30 7.81 7.23
CA VAL A 220 21.61 7.46 7.76
C VAL A 220 22.08 8.63 8.63
N ARG A 221 22.20 8.42 9.94
CA ARG A 221 22.50 9.46 10.92
C ARG A 221 23.76 9.11 11.71
N ARG A 222 24.58 10.12 12.01
CA ARG A 222 25.71 10.01 12.92
C ARG A 222 25.21 10.07 14.37
N GLU A 223 25.50 9.03 15.12
CA GLU A 223 25.23 8.89 16.55
C GLU A 223 26.55 8.85 17.33
N PRO A 224 26.54 9.04 18.67
CA PRO A 224 27.76 8.96 19.48
C PRO A 224 28.54 7.64 19.33
N GLN A 225 27.85 6.53 19.06
CA GLN A 225 28.44 5.19 18.91
C GLN A 225 28.79 4.81 17.46
N GLY A 226 28.55 5.69 16.48
CA GLY A 226 28.81 5.42 15.08
C GLY A 226 27.66 5.83 14.17
N VAL A 227 27.49 5.15 13.05
CA VAL A 227 26.41 5.45 12.10
C VAL A 227 25.22 4.54 12.37
N ARG A 228 24.05 5.12 12.61
CA ARG A 228 22.79 4.40 12.76
C ARG A 228 21.88 4.64 11.56
N ARG A 229 21.04 3.66 11.26
CA ARG A 229 20.02 3.73 10.21
C ARG A 229 18.65 3.74 10.85
N TYR A 230 17.82 4.67 10.40
CA TYR A 230 16.42 4.77 10.73
C TYR A 230 15.63 4.51 9.46
N MET A 231 14.71 3.55 9.51
CA MET A 231 13.97 3.11 8.34
C MET A 231 12.48 3.35 8.53
N HIS A 232 11.80 3.64 7.44
CA HIS A 232 10.36 3.52 7.31
C HIS A 232 10.03 2.51 6.22
N PHE A 233 9.14 1.56 6.51
CA PHE A 233 8.52 0.65 5.55
C PHE A 233 7.01 0.83 5.53
N GLY A 234 6.41 0.95 4.34
CA GLY A 234 4.98 1.15 4.18
C GLY A 234 4.32 0.14 3.26
N THR A 235 3.04 -0.19 3.52
CA THR A 235 2.18 -0.88 2.53
C THR A 235 1.63 0.09 1.49
N GLY A 236 1.50 1.37 1.86
CA GLY A 236 0.95 2.48 1.08
C GLY A 236 1.99 3.48 0.60
N ASN A 237 1.60 4.35 -0.33
CA ASN A 237 2.45 5.41 -0.87
C ASN A 237 2.66 6.57 0.13
N TYR A 238 3.73 7.33 -0.06
CA TYR A 238 4.01 8.59 0.65
C TYR A 238 3.12 9.73 0.15
N ASN A 239 1.81 9.62 0.34
CA ASN A 239 0.85 10.64 -0.08
C ASN A 239 -0.24 10.83 1.00
N GLU A 240 -0.25 12.02 1.59
CA GLU A 240 -1.14 12.39 2.70
C GLU A 240 -2.63 12.34 2.32
N SER A 241 -3.01 12.70 1.09
CA SER A 241 -4.42 12.68 0.67
C SER A 241 -4.92 11.24 0.55
N THR A 242 -4.10 10.33 0.03
CA THR A 242 -4.45 8.91 0.02
C THR A 242 -4.38 8.27 1.40
N ALA A 243 -3.49 8.73 2.28
CA ALA A 243 -3.39 8.21 3.66
C ALA A 243 -4.68 8.43 4.46
N LYS A 244 -5.56 9.36 4.06
CA LYS A 244 -6.89 9.61 4.67
C LYS A 244 -8.01 8.76 4.06
N LEU A 245 -7.76 8.10 2.93
CA LEU A 245 -8.75 7.33 2.17
C LEU A 245 -8.46 5.83 2.14
N TYR A 246 -7.21 5.43 2.38
CA TYR A 246 -6.70 4.06 2.23
C TYR A 246 -6.29 3.52 3.60
N THR A 247 -6.60 2.25 3.87
CA THR A 247 -6.05 1.59 5.06
C THR A 247 -4.63 1.11 4.75
N ASP A 248 -3.64 1.54 5.51
CA ASP A 248 -2.23 1.20 5.28
C ASP A 248 -1.49 1.00 6.60
N VAL A 249 -0.36 0.31 6.55
CA VAL A 249 0.52 0.11 7.71
C VAL A 249 1.87 0.73 7.42
N SER A 250 2.37 1.50 8.39
CA SER A 250 3.71 2.08 8.42
C SER A 250 4.49 1.52 9.59
N LEU A 251 5.69 1.02 9.34
CA LEU A 251 6.64 0.57 10.35
C LEU A 251 7.87 1.48 10.31
N MET A 252 8.18 2.11 11.44
CA MET A 252 9.43 2.84 11.64
C MET A 252 10.30 2.06 12.62
N THR A 253 11.57 1.86 12.28
CA THR A 253 12.48 1.02 13.06
C THR A 253 13.92 1.51 12.93
N ALA A 254 14.73 1.22 13.94
CA ALA A 254 16.19 1.38 13.91
C ALA A 254 16.92 0.03 14.06
N ASN A 255 16.24 -1.07 13.71
CA ASN A 255 16.80 -2.42 13.69
C ASN A 255 17.96 -2.51 12.70
N GLU A 256 19.13 -2.94 13.19
CA GLU A 256 20.37 -2.96 12.41
C GLU A 256 20.29 -3.88 11.18
N GLN A 257 19.75 -5.09 11.34
CA GLN A 257 19.66 -6.06 10.25
C GLN A 257 18.72 -5.58 9.15
N LEU A 258 17.54 -5.04 9.51
CA LEU A 258 16.61 -4.44 8.54
C LEU A 258 17.24 -3.24 7.83
N GLY A 259 18.06 -2.45 8.53
CA GLY A 259 18.80 -1.32 7.95
C GLY A 259 19.88 -1.74 6.96
N LEU A 260 20.61 -2.83 7.23
CA LEU A 260 21.60 -3.41 6.32
C LEU A 260 20.93 -3.96 5.06
N ASP A 261 19.85 -4.72 5.23
CA ASP A 261 19.08 -5.28 4.12
C ASP A 261 18.45 -4.18 3.27
N ALA A 262 17.85 -3.15 3.88
CA ALA A 262 17.26 -2.02 3.17
C ALA A 262 18.30 -1.24 2.36
N THR A 263 19.50 -1.04 2.93
CA THR A 263 20.62 -0.39 2.23
C THR A 263 21.06 -1.23 1.02
N THR A 264 21.18 -2.54 1.20
CA THR A 264 21.56 -3.49 0.13
C THR A 264 20.51 -3.53 -0.97
N PHE A 265 19.23 -3.56 -0.60
CA PHE A 265 18.10 -3.42 -1.51
C PHE A 265 18.23 -2.14 -2.34
N PHE A 266 18.37 -0.99 -1.68
CA PHE A 266 18.41 0.31 -2.36
C PHE A 266 19.61 0.41 -3.32
N ASN A 267 20.79 -0.06 -2.90
CA ASN A 267 21.99 -0.07 -3.73
C ASN A 267 21.85 -1.01 -4.95
N SER A 268 21.14 -2.13 -4.79
CA SER A 268 20.87 -3.06 -5.89
C SER A 268 19.90 -2.46 -6.92
N VAL A 269 18.86 -1.76 -6.44
CA VAL A 269 17.86 -1.10 -7.31
C VAL A 269 18.47 0.10 -8.05
N THR A 270 19.44 0.78 -7.45
CA THR A 270 20.11 1.93 -8.08
C THR A 270 21.32 1.54 -8.95
N GLY A 271 21.61 0.24 -9.10
CA GLY A 271 22.68 -0.26 -9.97
C GLY A 271 24.09 -0.20 -9.37
N PHE A 272 24.25 0.14 -8.09
CA PHE A 272 25.55 0.19 -7.43
C PHE A 272 26.10 -1.20 -7.08
N THR A 273 25.24 -2.21 -6.91
CA THR A 273 25.64 -3.57 -6.52
C THR A 273 24.81 -4.64 -7.21
N GLN A 274 25.37 -5.83 -7.42
CA GLN A 274 24.58 -6.99 -7.85
C GLN A 274 23.58 -7.40 -6.76
N PRO A 275 22.35 -7.80 -7.12
CA PRO A 275 21.37 -8.31 -6.16
C PRO A 275 21.93 -9.46 -5.33
N ARG A 276 21.88 -9.33 -4.00
CA ARG A 276 22.27 -10.37 -3.05
C ARG A 276 21.05 -10.88 -2.29
N THR A 277 21.15 -12.10 -1.78
CA THR A 277 20.18 -12.61 -0.80
C THR A 277 20.23 -11.73 0.44
N LEU A 278 19.06 -11.22 0.84
CA LEU A 278 18.88 -10.47 2.07
C LEU A 278 18.57 -11.45 3.21
N GLU A 279 18.89 -11.09 4.45
CA GLU A 279 18.76 -12.01 5.58
C GLU A 279 17.37 -12.00 6.19
N ALA A 280 16.80 -10.81 6.39
CA ALA A 280 15.51 -10.57 7.03
C ALA A 280 14.44 -10.07 6.04
N LEU A 281 14.79 -9.15 5.15
CA LEU A 281 13.86 -8.66 4.12
C LEU A 281 13.73 -9.65 2.96
N ASP A 282 12.57 -9.66 2.30
CA ASP A 282 12.39 -10.37 1.04
C ASP A 282 11.93 -9.41 -0.05
N VAL A 283 12.54 -9.50 -1.23
CA VAL A 283 12.34 -8.56 -2.35
C VAL A 283 11.75 -9.29 -3.56
N ALA A 284 10.71 -8.75 -4.19
CA ALA A 284 10.29 -9.24 -5.51
C ALA A 284 11.23 -8.68 -6.61
N PRO A 285 11.55 -9.46 -7.65
CA PRO A 285 10.97 -10.76 -8.00
C PRO A 285 11.64 -12.00 -7.38
N MET A 286 12.72 -11.84 -6.61
CA MET A 286 13.60 -12.96 -6.25
C MET A 286 13.21 -13.72 -4.97
N GLY A 287 12.56 -13.06 -4.00
CA GLY A 287 12.40 -13.58 -2.62
C GLY A 287 10.96 -13.80 -2.16
N ILE A 288 10.07 -12.81 -2.34
CA ILE A 288 8.74 -12.79 -1.69
C ILE A 288 7.95 -14.08 -1.93
N ARG A 289 7.84 -14.55 -3.19
CA ARG A 289 7.11 -15.78 -3.48
C ARG A 289 7.73 -16.99 -2.76
N SER A 290 9.06 -17.11 -2.77
CA SER A 290 9.76 -18.21 -2.11
C SER A 290 9.50 -18.21 -0.60
N ARG A 291 9.58 -17.02 0.04
CA ARG A 291 9.28 -16.87 1.46
C ARG A 291 7.86 -17.28 1.81
N VAL A 292 6.87 -16.79 1.07
CA VAL A 292 5.45 -17.13 1.28
C VAL A 292 5.21 -18.63 1.09
N LEU A 293 5.79 -19.25 0.06
CA LEU A 293 5.66 -20.69 -0.17
C LEU A 293 6.28 -21.51 0.97
N LYS A 294 7.47 -21.13 1.46
CA LYS A 294 8.12 -21.77 2.62
C LYS A 294 7.28 -21.63 3.89
N LEU A 295 6.66 -20.46 4.09
CA LEU A 295 5.77 -20.21 5.23
C LEU A 295 4.56 -21.15 5.19
N ILE A 296 3.89 -21.25 4.04
CA ILE A 296 2.75 -22.15 3.84
C ILE A 296 3.18 -23.61 4.00
N GLU A 297 4.32 -24.00 3.43
CA GLU A 297 4.86 -25.36 3.52
C GLU A 297 5.16 -25.75 4.98
N PHE A 298 5.70 -24.83 5.78
CA PHE A 298 5.96 -25.07 7.20
C PHE A 298 4.66 -25.39 7.96
N GLU A 299 3.62 -24.56 7.81
CA GLU A 299 2.32 -24.80 8.43
C GLU A 299 1.70 -26.12 7.93
N THR A 300 1.84 -26.41 6.63
CA THR A 300 1.35 -27.65 6.01
C THR A 300 2.00 -28.88 6.64
N LYS A 301 3.34 -28.90 6.79
CA LYS A 301 4.08 -30.01 7.42
C LYS A 301 3.67 -30.21 8.88
N ARG A 302 3.41 -29.13 9.61
CA ARG A 302 2.95 -29.21 11.00
C ARG A 302 1.55 -29.79 11.11
N ALA A 303 0.62 -29.34 10.28
CA ALA A 303 -0.75 -29.83 10.25
C ALA A 303 -0.81 -31.31 9.85
N ALA A 304 -0.02 -31.72 8.84
CA ALA A 304 0.12 -33.13 8.45
C ALA A 304 0.66 -34.02 9.58
N ALA A 305 1.44 -33.46 10.51
CA ALA A 305 1.92 -34.14 11.72
C ALA A 305 0.94 -34.05 12.91
N GLY A 306 -0.33 -33.66 12.68
CA GLY A 306 -1.36 -33.53 13.71
C GLY A 306 -1.20 -32.32 14.64
N LYS A 307 -0.31 -31.37 14.31
CA LYS A 307 -0.08 -30.16 15.11
C LYS A 307 -0.91 -28.99 14.58
N ARG A 308 -1.14 -27.97 15.40
CA ARG A 308 -1.82 -26.75 14.98
C ARG A 308 -1.07 -26.08 13.82
N GLY A 309 -1.80 -25.78 12.75
CA GLY A 309 -1.36 -24.92 11.66
C GLY A 309 -2.39 -23.83 11.39
N THR A 310 -1.97 -22.57 11.30
CA THR A 310 -2.86 -21.43 11.05
C THR A 310 -2.16 -20.39 10.19
N ILE A 311 -2.86 -19.96 9.14
CA ILE A 311 -2.44 -18.88 8.25
C ILE A 311 -3.56 -17.85 8.19
N ALA A 312 -3.21 -16.58 8.36
CA ALA A 312 -4.12 -15.47 8.15
C ALA A 312 -3.46 -14.44 7.26
N ALA A 313 -4.18 -13.90 6.28
CA ALA A 313 -3.61 -12.86 5.44
C ALA A 313 -4.65 -11.85 4.96
N LYS A 314 -4.18 -10.63 4.73
CA LYS A 314 -4.94 -9.52 4.17
C LYS A 314 -4.17 -8.95 3.00
N MET A 315 -4.83 -8.67 1.88
CA MET A 315 -4.26 -7.99 0.71
C MET A 315 -5.36 -7.53 -0.25
N ASN A 316 -4.98 -6.82 -1.32
CA ASN A 316 -5.95 -6.36 -2.30
C ASN A 316 -6.33 -7.48 -3.27
N SER A 317 -5.41 -8.37 -3.64
CA SER A 317 -5.67 -9.39 -4.65
C SER A 317 -4.85 -10.66 -4.47
N LEU A 318 -5.47 -11.80 -4.81
CA LEU A 318 -4.87 -13.14 -4.80
C LEU A 318 -5.12 -13.82 -6.15
N VAL A 319 -4.07 -13.93 -6.95
CA VAL A 319 -4.11 -14.45 -8.33
C VAL A 319 -2.96 -15.43 -8.63
N ASP A 320 -1.87 -15.41 -7.86
CA ASP A 320 -0.69 -16.24 -8.13
C ASP A 320 -1.00 -17.75 -8.03
N PRO A 321 -0.88 -18.52 -9.13
CA PRO A 321 -1.26 -19.93 -9.13
C PRO A 321 -0.40 -20.81 -8.21
N LYS A 322 0.87 -20.44 -7.97
CA LYS A 322 1.77 -21.24 -7.13
C LYS A 322 1.37 -21.11 -5.67
N ILE A 323 1.07 -19.88 -5.21
CA ILE A 323 0.58 -19.62 -3.86
C ILE A 323 -0.80 -20.25 -3.66
N ILE A 324 -1.73 -20.10 -4.61
CA ILE A 324 -3.07 -20.71 -4.52
C ILE A 324 -2.98 -22.23 -4.36
N LYS A 325 -2.16 -22.90 -5.20
CA LYS A 325 -1.92 -24.34 -5.08
C LYS A 325 -1.31 -24.74 -3.73
N ALA A 326 -0.40 -23.93 -3.18
CA ALA A 326 0.17 -24.19 -1.87
C ALA A 326 -0.88 -24.05 -0.75
N LEU A 327 -1.76 -23.05 -0.82
CA LEU A 327 -2.86 -22.88 0.13
C LEU A 327 -3.86 -24.04 0.09
N TYR A 328 -4.19 -24.57 -1.10
CA TYR A 328 -5.02 -25.77 -1.21
C TYR A 328 -4.36 -26.99 -0.53
N LYS A 329 -3.05 -27.22 -0.77
CA LYS A 329 -2.32 -28.28 -0.07
C LYS A 329 -2.32 -28.10 1.45
N ALA A 330 -2.14 -26.86 1.92
CA ALA A 330 -2.21 -26.53 3.34
C ALA A 330 -3.60 -26.86 3.91
N SER A 331 -4.66 -26.49 3.19
CA SER A 331 -6.04 -26.81 3.58
C SER A 331 -6.28 -28.32 3.68
N GLN A 332 -5.83 -29.09 2.70
CA GLN A 332 -5.93 -30.56 2.68
C GLN A 332 -5.17 -31.21 3.85
N ALA A 333 -4.05 -30.61 4.29
CA ALA A 333 -3.30 -31.07 5.45
C ALA A 333 -3.92 -30.65 6.81
N GLY A 334 -5.01 -29.86 6.80
CA GLY A 334 -5.71 -29.42 8.02
C GLY A 334 -5.32 -28.02 8.51
N VAL A 335 -4.51 -27.26 7.77
CA VAL A 335 -4.19 -25.86 8.12
C VAL A 335 -5.45 -25.00 8.02
N LYS A 336 -5.76 -24.24 9.07
CA LYS A 336 -6.84 -23.24 9.03
C LYS A 336 -6.34 -21.97 8.35
N VAL A 337 -6.98 -21.59 7.25
CA VAL A 337 -6.58 -20.44 6.43
C VAL A 337 -7.72 -19.42 6.39
N THR A 338 -7.47 -18.19 6.83
CA THR A 338 -8.46 -17.09 6.75
C THR A 338 -7.89 -15.90 5.99
N LEU A 339 -8.55 -15.49 4.91
CA LEU A 339 -8.06 -14.44 4.02
C LEU A 339 -9.05 -13.27 3.94
N ASN A 340 -8.53 -12.04 3.97
CA ASN A 340 -9.26 -10.82 3.60
C ASN A 340 -8.73 -10.30 2.27
N ILE A 341 -9.47 -10.55 1.18
CA ILE A 341 -9.13 -10.16 -0.18
C ILE A 341 -10.22 -9.22 -0.71
N ARG A 342 -9.95 -7.92 -0.72
CA ARG A 342 -10.97 -6.92 -1.08
C ARG A 342 -11.25 -6.79 -2.58
N GLY A 343 -10.27 -7.15 -3.43
CA GLY A 343 -10.32 -7.05 -4.88
C GLY A 343 -10.43 -8.42 -5.55
N ILE A 344 -9.53 -8.70 -6.50
CA ILE A 344 -9.57 -9.93 -7.31
C ILE A 344 -9.09 -11.13 -6.49
N CYS A 345 -9.90 -12.18 -6.40
CA CYS A 345 -9.53 -13.46 -5.80
C CYS A 345 -9.80 -14.61 -6.79
N CYS A 346 -8.76 -15.34 -7.19
CA CYS A 346 -8.86 -16.53 -8.04
C CYS A 346 -8.85 -17.85 -7.24
N LEU A 347 -8.76 -17.76 -5.90
CA LEU A 347 -8.89 -18.91 -5.02
C LEU A 347 -10.38 -19.20 -4.75
N THR A 348 -10.78 -20.46 -4.85
CA THR A 348 -12.13 -20.95 -4.54
C THR A 348 -12.13 -21.62 -3.16
N PRO A 349 -12.73 -20.99 -2.12
CA PRO A 349 -12.80 -21.56 -0.78
C PRO A 349 -13.94 -22.59 -0.63
N GLY A 350 -13.88 -23.42 0.42
CA GLY A 350 -14.99 -24.29 0.82
C GLY A 350 -15.25 -25.51 -0.06
N VAL A 351 -14.34 -25.86 -0.97
CA VAL A 351 -14.49 -27.03 -1.86
C VAL A 351 -14.09 -28.30 -1.10
N PRO A 352 -14.98 -29.31 -0.99
CA PRO A 352 -14.68 -30.56 -0.30
C PRO A 352 -13.39 -31.24 -0.76
N GLY A 353 -12.54 -31.66 0.18
CA GLY A 353 -11.25 -32.30 -0.11
C GLY A 353 -10.20 -31.41 -0.78
N LEU A 354 -10.44 -30.10 -0.93
CA LEU A 354 -9.50 -29.16 -1.56
C LEU A 354 -9.27 -27.88 -0.73
N SER A 355 -10.35 -27.22 -0.29
CA SER A 355 -10.29 -25.91 0.35
C SER A 355 -11.28 -25.73 1.51
N GLU A 356 -11.75 -26.81 2.12
CA GLU A 356 -12.70 -26.82 3.26
C GLU A 356 -12.19 -26.01 4.47
N ASN A 357 -10.87 -25.96 4.66
CA ASN A 357 -10.25 -25.21 5.74
C ASN A 357 -9.86 -23.77 5.36
N ILE A 358 -10.29 -23.29 4.18
CA ILE A 358 -10.03 -21.92 3.70
C ILE A 358 -11.31 -21.10 3.76
N ARG A 359 -11.26 -19.97 4.47
CA ARG A 359 -12.29 -18.94 4.46
C ARG A 359 -11.76 -17.67 3.82
N VAL A 360 -12.50 -17.10 2.86
CA VAL A 360 -12.17 -15.82 2.24
C VAL A 360 -13.28 -14.83 2.46
N ILE A 361 -12.94 -13.65 2.96
CA ILE A 361 -13.84 -12.49 3.06
C ILE A 361 -13.34 -11.33 2.19
N SER A 362 -14.26 -10.49 1.76
CA SER A 362 -13.99 -9.18 1.15
C SER A 362 -14.69 -8.10 1.96
N ILE A 363 -13.94 -7.07 2.34
CA ILE A 363 -14.49 -5.89 3.04
C ILE A 363 -14.42 -4.71 2.07
N ILE A 364 -15.59 -4.15 1.77
CA ILE A 364 -15.75 -2.90 1.03
C ILE A 364 -16.53 -1.96 1.95
N ASP A 365 -15.87 -0.93 2.43
CA ASP A 365 -16.41 0.01 3.40
C ASP A 365 -15.89 1.43 3.10
N ARG A 366 -16.09 2.38 4.03
CA ARG A 366 -15.71 3.79 3.90
C ARG A 366 -14.27 3.98 3.41
N PHE A 367 -13.29 3.36 4.08
CA PHE A 367 -11.90 3.42 3.66
C PHE A 367 -11.58 2.27 2.71
N LEU A 368 -10.74 2.56 1.72
CA LEU A 368 -10.28 1.56 0.78
C LEU A 368 -9.28 0.62 1.45
N GLU A 369 -9.67 -0.65 1.61
CA GLU A 369 -8.78 -1.65 2.19
C GLU A 369 -7.51 -1.83 1.36
N HIS A 370 -6.35 -1.39 1.85
CA HIS A 370 -5.11 -1.39 1.04
C HIS A 370 -3.91 -2.09 1.70
N SER A 371 -3.92 -2.21 3.02
CA SER A 371 -2.87 -2.87 3.79
C SER A 371 -2.71 -4.34 3.38
N ARG A 372 -1.44 -4.80 3.39
CA ARG A 372 -1.09 -6.19 3.13
C ARG A 372 -0.35 -6.74 4.33
N ILE A 373 -0.98 -7.70 5.00
CA ILE A 373 -0.52 -8.30 6.25
C ILE A 373 -0.53 -9.81 6.08
N ILE A 374 0.53 -10.49 6.48
CA ILE A 374 0.63 -11.95 6.45
C ILE A 374 0.98 -12.42 7.86
N TYR A 375 0.23 -13.38 8.37
CA TYR A 375 0.43 -14.02 9.67
C TYR A 375 0.50 -15.55 9.48
N ALA A 376 1.40 -16.19 10.21
CA ALA A 376 1.36 -17.62 10.44
C ALA A 376 1.66 -17.94 11.91
N TYR A 377 1.01 -18.99 12.42
CA TYR A 377 1.20 -19.43 13.80
C TYR A 377 2.63 -19.94 14.07
N HIS A 378 3.27 -20.52 13.06
CA HIS A 378 4.67 -20.92 13.05
C HIS A 378 5.08 -21.77 14.26
N GLY A 379 4.18 -22.65 14.70
CA GLY A 379 4.42 -23.53 15.83
C GLY A 379 4.43 -22.87 17.20
N GLY A 380 3.90 -21.65 17.32
CA GLY A 380 3.85 -20.85 18.54
C GLY A 380 4.79 -19.65 18.51
N ASP A 381 5.79 -19.65 17.63
CA ASP A 381 6.68 -18.52 17.38
C ASP A 381 6.13 -17.65 16.24
N GLU A 382 4.99 -17.01 16.51
CA GLU A 382 4.16 -16.35 15.50
C GLU A 382 4.97 -15.36 14.65
N VAL A 383 4.86 -15.50 13.32
CA VAL A 383 5.53 -14.62 12.37
C VAL A 383 4.53 -13.74 11.66
N VAL A 384 4.87 -12.45 11.55
CA VAL A 384 4.01 -11.44 10.93
C VAL A 384 4.83 -10.59 9.98
N TYR A 385 4.25 -10.30 8.82
CA TYR A 385 4.86 -9.47 7.80
C TYR A 385 3.90 -8.39 7.33
N ILE A 386 4.44 -7.23 6.98
CA ILE A 386 3.80 -6.26 6.10
C ILE A 386 4.42 -6.36 4.70
N SER A 387 3.65 -6.03 3.66
CA SER A 387 4.16 -6.06 2.29
C SER A 387 3.63 -4.92 1.43
N SER A 388 4.42 -4.51 0.43
CA SER A 388 3.93 -3.67 -0.65
C SER A 388 3.28 -4.48 -1.79
N ALA A 389 3.47 -5.81 -1.81
CA ALA A 389 2.99 -6.71 -2.85
C ALA A 389 1.65 -7.38 -2.52
N ASP A 390 0.77 -7.44 -3.53
CA ASP A 390 -0.31 -8.44 -3.56
C ASP A 390 0.24 -9.79 -4.07
N TRP A 391 -0.49 -10.87 -3.82
CA TRP A 391 -0.16 -12.19 -4.37
C TRP A 391 -0.62 -12.32 -5.82
N MET A 392 -0.02 -11.52 -6.71
CA MET A 392 -0.26 -11.54 -8.16
C MET A 392 1.05 -11.76 -8.92
N PRO A 393 1.04 -12.45 -10.08
CA PRO A 393 2.25 -12.64 -10.88
C PRO A 393 2.98 -11.33 -11.21
N ARG A 394 2.25 -10.27 -11.59
CA ARG A 394 2.86 -8.97 -11.87
C ARG A 394 3.61 -8.36 -10.68
N ASN A 395 3.12 -8.57 -9.45
CA ASN A 395 3.77 -8.06 -8.24
C ASN A 395 4.99 -8.91 -7.87
N LEU A 396 4.90 -10.22 -8.07
CA LEU A 396 5.93 -11.17 -7.64
C LEU A 396 7.00 -11.43 -8.71
N ASP A 397 6.76 -11.10 -9.99
CA ASP A 397 7.68 -11.37 -11.11
C ASP A 397 8.15 -10.12 -11.85
N ARG A 398 7.38 -9.03 -11.83
CA ARG A 398 7.60 -7.85 -12.70
C ARG A 398 7.69 -6.53 -11.95
N ARG A 399 7.71 -6.58 -10.62
CA ARG A 399 7.81 -5.40 -9.75
C ARG A 399 8.89 -5.60 -8.71
N ILE A 400 9.42 -4.47 -8.27
CA ILE A 400 10.28 -4.38 -7.10
C ILE A 400 9.38 -4.03 -5.92
N GLU A 401 9.20 -5.01 -5.04
CA GLU A 401 8.32 -4.96 -3.87
C GLU A 401 9.08 -5.46 -2.64
N LEU A 402 8.62 -5.12 -1.44
CA LEU A 402 9.19 -5.58 -0.18
C LEU A 402 8.19 -6.41 0.62
N LEU A 403 8.72 -7.42 1.32
CA LEU A 403 8.10 -8.14 2.41
C LEU A 403 8.97 -7.93 3.65
N VAL A 404 8.39 -7.35 4.69
CA VAL A 404 9.10 -6.85 5.87
C VAL A 404 8.59 -7.58 7.10
N PRO A 405 9.43 -8.33 7.85
CA PRO A 405 9.02 -8.95 9.09
C PRO A 405 8.81 -7.89 10.18
N VAL A 406 7.79 -8.07 11.01
CA VAL A 406 7.54 -7.25 12.20
C VAL A 406 8.00 -8.03 13.43
N THR A 407 9.21 -7.74 13.89
CA THR A 407 9.90 -8.52 14.93
C THR A 407 9.67 -7.98 16.34
N ASP A 408 9.50 -6.66 16.49
CA ASP A 408 9.16 -6.05 17.76
C ASP A 408 7.83 -6.61 18.29
N SER A 409 7.80 -6.98 19.58
CA SER A 409 6.67 -7.71 20.16
C SER A 409 5.40 -6.87 20.25
N GLU A 410 5.52 -5.58 20.57
CA GLU A 410 4.36 -4.69 20.70
C GLU A 410 3.76 -4.38 19.32
N CYS A 411 4.62 -4.04 18.37
CA CYS A 411 4.23 -3.83 16.97
C CYS A 411 3.60 -5.09 16.37
N ARG A 412 4.20 -6.27 16.62
CA ARG A 412 3.67 -7.56 16.16
C ARG A 412 2.29 -7.82 16.72
N GLN A 413 2.09 -7.64 18.03
CA GLN A 413 0.78 -7.86 18.66
C GLN A 413 -0.27 -6.85 18.17
N LYS A 414 0.10 -5.57 18.03
CA LYS A 414 -0.79 -4.53 17.45
C LYS A 414 -1.26 -4.96 16.06
N LEU A 415 -0.34 -5.42 15.21
CA LEU A 415 -0.64 -5.84 13.84
C LEU A 415 -1.50 -7.11 13.78
N ILE A 416 -1.26 -8.10 14.65
CA ILE A 416 -2.11 -9.30 14.80
C ILE A 416 -3.52 -8.90 15.20
N ASN A 417 -3.66 -8.00 16.19
CA ASN A 417 -4.95 -7.51 16.64
C ASN A 417 -5.69 -6.78 15.51
N THR A 418 -5.02 -5.91 14.76
CA THR A 418 -5.59 -5.25 13.58
C THR A 418 -6.09 -6.26 12.55
N LEU A 419 -5.28 -7.27 12.20
CA LEU A 419 -5.67 -8.31 11.26
C LEU A 419 -6.90 -9.09 11.78
N ASN A 420 -6.90 -9.50 13.04
CA ASN A 420 -8.01 -10.22 13.66
C ASN A 420 -9.30 -9.39 13.69
N THR A 421 -9.22 -8.09 14.00
CA THR A 421 -10.38 -7.18 13.92
C THR A 421 -10.96 -7.12 12.51
N CYS A 422 -10.12 -7.08 11.47
CA CYS A 422 -10.59 -7.16 10.10
C CYS A 422 -11.24 -8.52 9.79
N LEU A 423 -10.65 -9.64 10.23
CA LEU A 423 -11.16 -10.98 9.94
C LEU A 423 -12.46 -11.34 10.67
N ALA A 424 -12.71 -10.67 11.80
CA ALA A 424 -13.91 -10.79 12.63
C ALA A 424 -15.05 -9.85 12.20
N ASP A 425 -14.87 -9.03 11.14
CA ASP A 425 -15.93 -8.17 10.64
C ASP A 425 -17.15 -9.01 10.22
N ASN A 426 -18.32 -8.64 10.73
CA ASN A 426 -19.60 -9.28 10.41
C ASN A 426 -20.68 -8.28 9.93
N VAL A 427 -20.29 -7.03 9.64
CA VAL A 427 -21.20 -5.95 9.20
C VAL A 427 -20.97 -5.59 7.74
N LYS A 428 -19.71 -5.49 7.30
CA LYS A 428 -19.31 -5.09 5.96
C LYS A 428 -18.61 -6.20 5.18
N ALA A 429 -18.08 -7.19 5.89
CA ALA A 429 -17.50 -8.36 5.26
C ALA A 429 -18.54 -9.20 4.52
N LYS A 430 -18.16 -9.62 3.31
CA LYS A 430 -18.86 -10.63 2.51
C LYS A 430 -17.97 -11.85 2.35
N VAL A 431 -18.52 -13.05 2.58
CA VAL A 431 -17.81 -14.32 2.42
C VAL A 431 -17.91 -14.79 0.97
N LEU A 432 -16.76 -15.08 0.36
CA LEU A 432 -16.70 -15.71 -0.96
C LEU A 432 -17.14 -17.17 -0.84
N GLN A 433 -18.14 -17.54 -1.64
CA GLN A 433 -18.70 -18.88 -1.73
C GLN A 433 -17.98 -19.72 -2.81
N ALA A 434 -18.18 -21.03 -2.80
CA ALA A 434 -17.56 -21.95 -3.76
C ALA A 434 -18.01 -21.72 -5.21
N ASP A 435 -19.18 -21.14 -5.42
CA ASP A 435 -19.72 -20.77 -6.75
C ASP A 435 -19.22 -19.41 -7.25
N GLY A 436 -18.39 -18.71 -6.47
CA GLY A 436 -17.87 -17.38 -6.79
C GLY A 436 -18.76 -16.22 -6.33
N SER A 437 -19.95 -16.50 -5.78
CA SER A 437 -20.82 -15.47 -5.22
C SER A 437 -20.29 -14.94 -3.88
N TYR A 438 -20.72 -13.74 -3.50
CA TYR A 438 -20.38 -13.13 -2.22
C TYR A 438 -21.64 -12.96 -1.36
N ALA A 439 -21.66 -13.64 -0.22
CA ALA A 439 -22.77 -13.58 0.73
C ALA A 439 -22.42 -12.69 1.94
N LEU A 440 -23.40 -11.97 2.46
CA LEU A 440 -23.26 -11.28 3.75
C LEU A 440 -23.11 -12.32 4.87
N ILE A 441 -22.35 -11.95 5.91
CA ILE A 441 -22.26 -12.77 7.12
C ILE A 441 -23.56 -12.60 7.90
N SER A 442 -24.30 -13.69 8.09
CA SER A 442 -25.44 -13.75 9.00
C SER A 442 -24.98 -14.44 10.28
N THR A 443 -25.02 -13.72 11.40
CA THR A 443 -24.65 -14.21 12.73
C THR A 443 -25.47 -13.48 13.79
N ASP A 444 -25.77 -14.18 14.89
CA ASP A 444 -26.36 -13.61 16.11
C ASP A 444 -25.29 -12.96 17.02
N ASP A 445 -24.02 -13.04 16.62
CA ASP A 445 -22.91 -12.38 17.33
C ASP A 445 -23.09 -10.87 17.36
N LYS A 446 -22.46 -10.22 18.35
CA LYS A 446 -22.40 -8.77 18.43
C LYS A 446 -21.84 -8.18 17.13
N ALA A 447 -22.54 -7.18 16.59
CA ALA A 447 -22.12 -6.47 15.39
C ALA A 447 -20.71 -5.85 15.57
N LEU A 448 -19.82 -6.17 14.64
CA LEU A 448 -18.45 -5.74 14.56
C LEU A 448 -18.17 -5.22 13.15
N ARG A 449 -18.07 -3.90 13.03
CA ARG A 449 -17.58 -3.20 11.83
C ARG A 449 -16.12 -2.82 12.05
N SER A 450 -15.22 -3.50 11.38
CA SER A 450 -13.77 -3.43 11.62
C SER A 450 -13.21 -2.01 11.60
N GLN A 451 -13.54 -1.20 10.58
CA GLN A 451 -13.06 0.17 10.49
C GLN A 451 -13.54 1.06 11.65
N ALA A 452 -14.77 0.86 12.13
CA ALA A 452 -15.30 1.60 13.28
C ALA A 452 -14.62 1.17 14.59
N VAL A 453 -14.32 -0.12 14.74
CA VAL A 453 -13.59 -0.64 15.92
C VAL A 453 -12.16 -0.12 15.95
N LEU A 454 -11.47 -0.12 14.81
CA LEU A 454 -10.10 0.40 14.72
C LEU A 454 -10.03 1.90 15.01
N GLN A 455 -10.97 2.69 14.45
CA GLN A 455 -11.09 4.11 14.74
C GLN A 455 -11.31 4.35 16.24
N LYS A 456 -12.30 3.66 16.83
CA LYS A 456 -12.61 3.81 18.26
C LYS A 456 -11.43 3.40 19.14
N SER A 457 -10.75 2.30 18.79
CA SER A 457 -9.57 1.84 19.53
C SER A 457 -8.46 2.90 19.52
N ALA A 458 -8.24 3.58 18.41
CA ALA A 458 -7.25 4.65 18.31
C ALA A 458 -7.63 5.87 19.17
N GLU A 459 -8.91 6.27 19.15
CA GLU A 459 -9.44 7.33 20.00
C GLU A 459 -9.36 7.01 21.50
N ASP A 460 -9.69 5.78 21.88
CA ASP A 460 -9.67 5.34 23.28
C ASP A 460 -8.24 5.26 23.82
N LEU A 461 -7.27 4.82 23.01
CA LEU A 461 -5.84 4.86 23.37
C LEU A 461 -5.38 6.29 23.70
N VAL A 462 -5.79 7.30 22.91
CA VAL A 462 -5.48 8.71 23.19
C VAL A 462 -6.11 9.19 24.50
N LYS A 463 -7.37 8.82 24.77
CA LYS A 463 -8.05 9.19 26.02
C LYS A 463 -7.36 8.56 27.24
N HIS A 464 -6.99 7.28 27.14
CA HIS A 464 -6.29 6.58 28.22
C HIS A 464 -4.92 7.20 28.52
N ALA A 465 -4.15 7.55 27.48
CA ALA A 465 -2.86 8.22 27.66
C ALA A 465 -3.00 9.59 28.36
N LYS A 466 -4.00 10.39 27.97
CA LYS A 466 -4.28 11.69 28.63
C LYS A 466 -4.67 11.52 30.10
N ASN A 467 -5.50 10.53 30.41
CA ASN A 467 -5.91 10.25 31.79
C ASN A 467 -4.74 9.74 32.65
N TYR A 468 -3.84 8.95 32.07
CA TYR A 468 -2.63 8.50 32.76
C TYR A 468 -1.67 9.66 33.06
N GLN A 469 -1.45 10.56 32.09
CA GLN A 469 -0.67 11.78 32.32
C GLN A 469 -1.31 12.68 33.39
N ALA A 470 -2.64 12.84 33.38
CA ALA A 470 -3.36 13.64 34.37
C ALA A 470 -3.34 13.04 35.79
N THR A 471 -3.19 11.73 35.93
CA THR A 471 -3.09 11.05 37.24
C THR A 471 -1.66 10.99 37.77
N THR A 472 -0.66 11.23 36.91
CA THR A 472 0.75 11.35 37.29
C THR A 472 1.05 12.81 37.66
N TYR A 473 0.49 13.29 38.78
CA TYR A 473 0.75 14.65 39.27
C TYR A 473 2.20 14.82 39.72
N GLU A 474 2.84 15.90 39.25
CA GLU A 474 4.18 16.35 39.66
C GLU A 474 4.27 16.52 41.17
N ALA A 475 5.30 15.93 41.79
CA ALA A 475 5.67 16.24 43.15
C ALA A 475 6.04 17.72 43.23
N HIS A 476 5.15 18.53 43.83
CA HIS A 476 5.41 19.91 44.21
C HIS A 476 6.77 19.99 44.92
N ARG A 477 7.81 20.47 44.23
CA ARG A 477 9.04 20.89 44.89
C ARG A 477 8.72 22.19 45.62
N GLY A 478 8.46 22.08 46.92
CA GLY A 478 8.32 23.22 47.83
C GLY A 478 9.56 24.11 47.76
N LYS A 479 9.31 25.42 47.79
CA LYS A 479 10.31 26.50 47.72
C LYS A 479 11.34 26.44 48.84
#